data_AF-A0A7C3EQY9-F1
#
_entry.id   AF-A0A7C3EQY9-F1
#
_cell.length_a   1.000
_cell.length_b   1.000
_cell.length_c   1.000
_cell.angle_alpha   90.00
_cell.angle_beta   90.00
_cell.angle_gamma   90.00
#
_symmetry.space_group_name_H-M   'P 1'
#
loop_
_entity.id
_entity.type
_entity.pdbx_description
1 polymer ?
#
loop_
_entity_poly.entity_id
_entity_poly.type
_entity_poly.pdbx_seq_one_letter_code
_entity_poly.pdbx_strand_id
1 'polypeptide(L)'
;MSSTEAPTEKLPVDERIKVIDYATISKKGGWWTAVVLGDENGRKKVMLYMWYDKGGKWARRQKFTIARKADWASYKEAVERMLSKME
;
A
#
# COMPACT_ATOMS: atom_id res chain seq x y z
N MET A 1 21.50 -20.45 -20.46
CA MET A 1 20.30 -19.58 -20.51
C MET A 1 20.30 -18.77 -19.24
N SER A 2 20.63 -17.48 -19.32
CA SER A 2 20.73 -16.59 -18.17
C SER A 2 19.40 -15.86 -18.04
N SER A 3 18.54 -16.29 -17.13
CA SER A 3 17.35 -15.52 -16.77
C SER A 3 17.83 -14.33 -15.94
N THR A 4 17.96 -13.16 -16.59
CA THR A 4 18.14 -11.88 -15.90
C THR A 4 16.86 -11.59 -15.13
N GLU A 5 16.79 -11.97 -13.85
CA GLU A 5 15.77 -11.45 -12.95
C GLU A 5 15.95 -9.93 -12.87
N ALA A 6 15.01 -9.19 -13.45
CA ALA A 6 14.96 -7.75 -13.27
C ALA A 6 14.89 -7.45 -11.76
N PRO A 7 15.68 -6.51 -11.23
CA PRO A 7 15.67 -6.20 -9.81
C PRO A 7 14.25 -5.83 -9.38
N THR A 8 13.69 -6.58 -8.43
CA THR A 8 12.36 -6.34 -7.89
C THR A 8 12.38 -4.99 -7.17
N GLU A 9 11.76 -3.97 -7.77
CA GLU A 9 11.75 -2.62 -7.23
C GLU A 9 11.08 -2.61 -5.84
N LYS A 10 11.81 -2.13 -4.82
CA LYS A 10 11.32 -2.09 -3.44
C LYS A 10 10.19 -1.06 -3.29
N LEU A 11 9.23 -1.35 -2.42
CA LEU A 11 8.17 -0.39 -2.08
C LEU A 11 8.77 0.88 -1.44
N PRO A 12 8.34 2.09 -1.85
CA PRO A 12 8.83 3.35 -1.32
C PRO A 12 8.13 3.71 0.00
N VAL A 13 8.29 2.85 1.00
CA VAL A 13 7.82 3.07 2.38
C VAL A 13 8.89 3.81 3.21
N ASP A 14 8.46 4.33 4.36
CA ASP A 14 9.39 4.91 5.33
C ASP A 14 10.29 3.81 5.90
N GLU A 15 11.59 4.07 6.08
CA GLU A 15 12.58 3.08 6.53
C GLU A 15 12.27 2.50 7.91
N ARG A 16 11.50 3.21 8.74
CA ARG A 16 11.04 2.73 10.05
C ARG A 16 10.01 1.60 9.95
N ILE A 17 9.46 1.35 8.76
CA ILE A 17 8.45 0.34 8.52
C ILE A 17 9.14 -0.90 7.95
N LYS A 18 9.17 -1.97 8.73
CA LYS A 18 9.58 -3.27 8.23
C LYS A 18 8.44 -3.88 7.43
N VAL A 19 8.58 -3.92 6.10
CA VAL A 19 7.61 -4.59 5.22
C VAL A 19 7.66 -6.09 5.49
N ILE A 20 6.51 -6.68 5.85
CA ILE A 20 6.34 -8.12 6.02
C ILE A 20 5.83 -8.74 4.72
N ASP A 21 4.82 -8.13 4.11
CA ASP A 21 4.22 -8.56 2.84
C ASP A 21 3.50 -7.37 2.17
N TYR A 22 3.17 -7.48 0.89
CA TYR A 22 2.42 -6.47 0.17
C TYR A 22 1.68 -7.00 -1.06
N ALA A 23 0.61 -6.31 -1.43
CA ALA A 23 -0.12 -6.50 -2.67
C ALA A 23 -0.17 -5.19 -3.44
N THR A 24 0.42 -5.15 -4.64
CA THR A 24 0.24 -4.02 -5.56
C THR A 24 -1.15 -4.08 -6.18
N ILE A 25 -1.92 -3.01 -6.05
CA ILE A 25 -3.24 -2.87 -6.69
C ILE A 25 -3.05 -2.38 -8.14
N SER A 26 -2.20 -1.37 -8.32
CA SER A 26 -1.93 -0.79 -9.64
C SER A 26 -0.57 -0.10 -9.65
N LYS A 27 0.14 -0.19 -10.77
CA LYS A 27 1.34 0.59 -11.04
C LYS A 27 1.38 1.00 -12.51
N LYS A 28 0.80 2.16 -12.82
CA LYS A 28 0.65 2.68 -14.19
C LYS A 28 0.44 4.19 -14.19
N GLY A 29 0.81 4.84 -15.30
CA GLY A 29 0.55 6.27 -15.51
C GLY A 29 1.19 7.19 -14.46
N GLY A 30 2.37 6.84 -13.95
CA GLY A 30 3.04 7.59 -12.89
C GLY A 30 2.40 7.44 -11.50
N TRP A 31 1.48 6.49 -11.32
CA TRP A 31 0.86 6.19 -10.03
C TRP A 31 1.17 4.76 -9.60
N TRP A 32 1.41 4.58 -8.31
CA TRP A 32 1.54 3.28 -7.69
C TRP A 32 0.64 3.21 -6.46
N THR A 33 -0.26 2.24 -6.43
CA THR A 33 -1.10 1.92 -5.27
C THR A 33 -0.81 0.50 -4.79
N ALA A 34 -0.67 0.34 -3.48
CA ALA A 34 -0.43 -0.96 -2.86
C ALA A 34 -1.00 -1.03 -1.45
N VAL A 35 -1.32 -2.24 -1.00
CA VAL A 35 -1.62 -2.57 0.39
C VAL A 35 -0.40 -3.24 0.99
N VAL A 36 0.08 -2.75 2.12
CA VAL A 36 1.31 -3.20 2.77
C VAL A 36 0.99 -3.72 4.16
N LEU A 37 1.36 -4.96 4.45
CA LEU A 37 1.48 -5.45 5.81
C LEU A 37 2.88 -5.10 6.31
N GLY A 38 2.96 -4.22 7.31
CA GLY A 38 4.24 -3.80 7.88
C GLY A 38 4.23 -3.85 9.39
N ASP A 39 5.42 -3.94 9.97
CA ASP A 39 5.69 -3.74 11.38
C ASP A 39 6.27 -2.34 11.58
N GLU A 40 5.63 -1.55 12.44
CA GLU A 40 6.10 -0.24 12.86
C GLU A 40 6.17 -0.23 14.39
N ASN A 41 7.40 -0.26 14.93
CA ASN A 41 7.71 -0.30 16.36
C ASN A 41 7.10 -1.51 17.11
N GLY A 42 7.24 -2.71 16.55
CA GLY A 42 6.79 -3.98 17.14
C GLY A 42 5.29 -4.23 16.99
N ARG A 43 4.60 -3.45 16.14
CA ARG A 43 3.15 -3.53 15.92
C ARG A 43 2.86 -3.72 14.44
N LYS A 44 2.24 -4.86 14.11
CA LYS A 44 1.77 -5.16 12.76
C LYS A 44 0.56 -4.30 12.40
N LYS A 45 0.59 -3.69 11.22
CA LYS A 45 -0.48 -2.84 10.68
C LYS A 45 -0.64 -3.10 9.19
N VAL A 46 -1.85 -2.87 8.68
CA VAL A 46 -2.10 -2.83 7.24
C VAL A 46 -2.14 -1.37 6.81
N MET A 47 -1.41 -1.02 5.75
CA MET A 47 -1.29 0.34 5.25
C MET A 47 -1.61 0.38 3.76
N LEU A 48 -2.58 1.20 3.39
CA LEU A 48 -2.91 1.47 2.00
C LEU A 48 -2.10 2.68 1.57
N TYR A 49 -1.28 2.51 0.54
CA TYR A 49 -0.41 3.54 0.00
C TYR A 49 -0.84 3.95 -1.40
N MET A 50 -0.64 5.23 -1.68
CA MET A 50 -0.61 5.78 -3.02
C MET A 50 0.63 6.67 -3.17
N TRP A 51 1.43 6.37 -4.18
CA TRP A 51 2.58 7.15 -4.58
C TRP A 51 2.38 7.72 -5.98
N TYR A 52 3.03 8.84 -6.23
CA TYR A 52 3.14 9.46 -7.54
C TYR A 52 4.60 9.58 -7.92
N ASP A 53 4.92 9.29 -9.18
CA ASP A 53 6.26 9.45 -9.71
C ASP A 53 6.59 10.92 -9.94
N LYS A 54 7.63 11.41 -9.27
CA LYS A 54 8.15 12.77 -9.40
C LYS A 54 9.50 12.74 -10.10
N GLY A 55 9.49 12.38 -11.39
CA GLY A 55 10.68 12.37 -12.23
C GLY A 55 11.63 11.20 -11.92
N GLY A 56 11.11 9.98 -11.89
CA GLY A 56 11.86 8.76 -11.58
C GLY A 56 12.02 8.47 -10.09
N LYS A 57 11.26 9.16 -9.23
CA LYS A 57 11.24 8.96 -7.77
C LYS A 57 9.82 8.96 -7.25
N TRP A 58 9.45 7.88 -6.57
CA TRP A 58 8.14 7.78 -5.93
C TRP A 58 8.03 8.69 -4.71
N ALA A 59 7.07 9.61 -4.76
CA ALA A 59 6.68 10.44 -3.62
C ALA A 59 5.35 9.95 -3.06
N ARG A 60 5.28 9.75 -1.73
CA ARG A 60 4.04 9.34 -1.06
C ARG A 60 3.00 10.46 -1.16
N ARG A 61 1.85 10.15 -1.76
CA ARG A 61 0.70 11.06 -1.84
C ARG A 61 -0.34 10.79 -0.77
N GLN A 62 -0.66 9.51 -0.53
CA GLN A 62 -1.57 9.12 0.53
C GLN A 62 -1.04 7.88 1.26
N LYS A 63 -1.36 7.81 2.55
CA LYS A 63 -1.19 6.65 3.41
C LYS A 63 -2.39 6.58 4.34
N PHE A 64 -3.12 5.48 4.29
CA PHE A 64 -4.17 5.16 5.25
C PHE A 64 -3.74 3.93 6.05
N THR A 65 -3.88 3.95 7.37
CA THR A 65 -3.39 2.87 8.24
C THR A 65 -4.54 2.23 9.01
N ILE A 66 -4.69 0.93 8.85
CA ILE A 66 -5.56 0.08 9.66
C ILE A 66 -4.66 -0.50 10.76
N ALA A 67 -4.70 0.12 11.94
CA ALA A 67 -3.80 -0.19 13.03
C ALA A 67 -4.17 -1.49 13.77
N ARG A 68 -5.44 -1.89 13.74
CA ARG A 68 -5.94 -3.11 14.38
C ARG A 68 -6.84 -3.88 13.43
N LYS A 69 -6.77 -5.20 13.47
CA LYS A 69 -7.62 -6.08 12.65
C LYS A 69 -9.11 -5.89 12.96
N ALA A 70 -9.47 -5.61 14.22
CA ALA A 70 -10.85 -5.40 14.65
C ALA A 70 -11.51 -4.18 13.97
N ASP A 71 -10.74 -3.14 13.67
CA ASP A 71 -11.26 -1.90 13.07
C ASP A 71 -11.65 -2.11 11.60
N TRP A 72 -11.14 -3.18 10.95
CA TRP A 72 -11.39 -3.45 9.53
C TRP A 72 -12.87 -3.64 9.21
N ALA A 73 -13.63 -4.27 10.10
CA ALA A 73 -15.06 -4.51 9.89
C ALA A 73 -15.81 -3.19 9.63
N SER A 74 -15.57 -2.18 10.46
CA SER A 74 -16.20 -0.86 10.32
C SER A 74 -15.76 -0.12 9.07
N TYR A 75 -14.48 -0.20 8.70
CA TYR A 75 -13.99 0.41 7.45
C TYR A 75 -14.63 -0.25 6.23
N LYS A 76 -14.64 -1.58 6.18
CA LYS A 76 -15.23 -2.35 5.09
C LYS A 76 -16.71 -1.98 4.94
N GLU A 77 -17.49 -2.07 6.01
CA GLU A 77 -18.92 -1.74 5.98
C GLU A 77 -19.18 -0.31 5.50
N ALA A 78 -18.42 0.67 6.00
CA ALA A 78 -18.56 2.06 5.57
C ALA A 78 -18.24 2.24 4.07
N VAL A 79 -17.17 1.59 3.57
CA VAL A 79 -16.81 1.62 2.15
C VAL A 79 -17.90 0.98 1.29
N GLU A 80 -18.33 -0.24 1.62
CA GLU A 80 -19.38 -0.96 0.89
C GLU A 80 -20.68 -0.14 0.84
N ARG A 81 -21.08 0.49 1.96
CA ARG A 81 -22.26 1.36 2.02
C ARG A 81 -22.16 2.59 1.13
N MET A 82 -20.96 3.14 0.92
CA MET A 82 -20.77 4.26 -0.01
C MET A 82 -20.71 3.77 -1.45
N LEU A 83 -20.08 2.63 -1.71
CA LEU A 83 -20.05 2.00 -3.04
C LEU A 83 -21.45 1.62 -3.51
N SER A 84 -22.34 1.14 -2.63
CA SER A 84 -23.73 0.83 -3.00
C SER A 84 -24.58 2.04 -3.39
N LYS A 85 -24.07 3.26 -3.17
CA LYS A 85 -24.69 4.53 -3.59
C LYS A 85 -23.99 5.12 -4.82
N MET A 86 -22.89 4.52 -5.24
CA MET A 86 -22.15 4.87 -6.43
C MET A 86 -22.76 4.05 -7.57
N GLU A 87 -23.15 4.73 -8.64
CA GLU A 87 -23.98 4.27 -9.77
C GLU A 87 -23.78 2.81 -10.21
#